data_AF-A0A1F3YQ25-F1
#
_entry.id   AF-A0A1F3YQ25-F1
#
_cell.length_a   1.000
_cell.length_b   1.000
_cell.length_c   1.000
_cell.angle_alpha   90.00
_cell.angle_beta   90.00
_cell.angle_gamma   90.00
#
_symmetry.space_group_name_H-M   'P 1'
#
loop_
_entity.id
_entity.type
_entity.pdbx_description
1 polymer ?
#
loop_
_entity_poly.entity_id
_entity_poly.type
_entity_poly.pdbx_seq_one_letter_code
_entity_poly.pdbx_strand_id
1 'polypeptide(L)'
;MRGWIAASALALLFAGAQAHAQPRPLFEAHSAGMGGGKMDISILETERRPRASVLDIVIRQIGSSVGSSFFLLCNVRKLDQVRGGSGHIVKLEETPKRGQMLIGFLKSADEPPGNADPAFAAAGSAAVVVALDQFAPICDQMR
;
A
#
# COMPACT_ATOMS: atom_id res chain seq x y z
N MET A 1 -68.40 11.37 24.96
CA MET A 1 -67.84 10.48 23.93
C MET A 1 -66.85 11.27 23.08
N ARG A 2 -65.55 11.05 23.30
CA ARG A 2 -64.33 11.63 22.68
C ARG A 2 -63.20 10.82 23.36
N GLY A 3 -62.37 9.99 22.75
CA GLY A 3 -61.95 9.82 21.37
C GLY A 3 -60.44 10.01 21.27
N TRP A 4 -59.66 8.95 21.54
CA TRP A 4 -58.24 8.72 21.17
C TRP A 4 -57.21 9.58 21.96
N ILE A 5 -56.04 9.09 22.39
CA ILE A 5 -54.91 8.53 21.63
C ILE A 5 -54.07 7.63 22.57
N ALA A 6 -53.64 6.47 22.07
CA ALA A 6 -52.69 5.57 22.72
C ALA A 6 -51.27 6.16 22.71
N ALA A 7 -50.56 6.07 23.83
CA ALA A 7 -49.14 6.41 23.92
C ALA A 7 -48.33 5.16 24.27
N SER A 8 -47.92 4.43 23.24
CA SER A 8 -46.90 3.38 23.34
C SER A 8 -45.53 4.03 23.22
N ALA A 9 -44.74 4.04 24.30
CA ALA A 9 -43.34 4.43 24.28
C ALA A 9 -42.48 3.23 24.69
N LEU A 10 -42.25 2.33 23.73
CA LEU A 10 -41.26 1.26 23.84
C LEU A 10 -39.90 1.87 23.47
N ALA A 11 -39.18 2.39 24.46
CA ALA A 11 -37.82 2.89 24.27
C ALA A 11 -36.86 1.72 24.05
N LEU A 12 -36.65 1.36 22.79
CA LEU A 12 -35.61 0.42 22.36
C LEU A 12 -34.23 1.02 22.61
N LEU A 13 -33.56 0.50 23.64
CA LEU A 13 -32.13 0.66 23.90
C LEU A 13 -31.33 0.03 22.75
N PHE A 14 -30.98 0.82 21.74
CA PHE A 14 -29.93 0.44 20.80
C PHE A 14 -28.56 0.71 21.45
N ALA A 15 -28.10 -0.27 22.22
CA ALA A 15 -26.69 -0.42 22.54
C ALA A 15 -25.94 -0.71 21.22
N GLY A 16 -25.51 0.35 20.54
CA GLY A 16 -24.63 0.25 19.38
C GLY A 16 -23.30 -0.35 19.82
N ALA A 17 -23.09 -1.63 19.56
CA ALA A 17 -21.79 -2.26 19.64
C ALA A 17 -20.89 -1.57 18.61
N GLN A 18 -20.06 -0.62 19.06
CA GLN A 18 -18.96 -0.10 18.26
C GLN A 18 -17.92 -1.21 18.14
N ALA A 19 -18.10 -2.09 17.16
CA ALA A 19 -17.02 -2.93 16.68
C ALA A 19 -15.91 -1.99 16.21
N HIS A 20 -14.82 -1.92 16.96
CA HIS A 20 -13.60 -1.23 16.56
C HIS A 20 -13.05 -1.94 15.31
N ALA A 21 -13.53 -1.54 14.14
CA ALA A 21 -12.95 -1.95 12.88
C ALA A 21 -11.50 -1.42 12.87
N GLN A 22 -10.54 -2.33 12.90
CA GLN A 22 -9.14 -2.00 12.63
C GLN A 22 -9.08 -1.23 11.30
N PRO A 23 -8.35 -0.10 11.21
CA PRO A 23 -8.23 0.65 9.96
C PRO A 23 -7.73 -0.30 8.85
N ARG A 24 -8.53 -0.48 7.81
CA ARG A 24 -8.13 -1.28 6.64
C ARG A 24 -6.92 -0.60 5.99
N PRO A 25 -5.88 -1.36 5.55
CA PRO A 25 -4.74 -0.79 4.82
C PRO A 25 -5.19 0.01 3.60
N LEU A 26 -4.48 1.08 3.28
CA LEU A 26 -4.83 1.97 2.15
C LEU A 26 -4.54 1.33 0.78
N PHE A 27 -3.64 0.36 0.77
CA PHE A 27 -3.31 -0.55 -0.31
C PHE A 27 -2.80 -1.86 0.31
N GLU A 28 -3.17 -2.99 -0.27
CA GLU A 28 -2.79 -4.32 0.22
C GLU A 28 -2.56 -5.27 -0.95
N ALA A 29 -1.51 -6.07 -0.85
CA ALA A 29 -1.22 -7.16 -1.77
C ALA A 29 -0.61 -8.35 -1.03
N HIS A 30 -1.05 -9.55 -1.40
CA HIS A 30 -0.50 -10.80 -0.86
C HIS A 30 -0.08 -11.74 -1.99
N SER A 31 1.03 -12.43 -1.82
CA SER A 31 1.47 -13.45 -2.78
C SER A 31 0.72 -14.78 -2.62
N ALA A 32 0.04 -14.99 -1.48
CA ALA A 32 -0.80 -16.14 -1.24
C ALA A 32 -1.97 -16.15 -2.23
N GLY A 33 -1.84 -16.97 -3.28
CA GLY A 33 -2.79 -17.03 -4.40
C GLY A 33 -2.12 -17.02 -5.78
N MET A 34 -0.85 -16.58 -5.87
CA MET A 34 -0.09 -16.48 -7.13
C MET A 34 0.56 -17.81 -7.59
N GLY A 35 -0.07 -18.94 -7.29
CA GLY A 35 0.36 -20.27 -7.75
C GLY A 35 1.39 -20.97 -6.86
N GLY A 36 0.97 -22.08 -6.25
CA GLY A 36 1.84 -23.12 -5.68
C GLY A 36 2.21 -23.01 -4.20
N GLY A 37 1.77 -21.97 -3.47
CA GLY A 37 1.99 -21.85 -2.02
C GLY A 37 3.47 -21.70 -1.62
N LYS A 38 4.37 -21.43 -2.56
CA LYS A 38 5.82 -21.38 -2.34
C LYS A 38 6.31 -20.03 -1.81
N MET A 39 5.46 -19.00 -1.81
CA MET A 39 5.80 -17.63 -1.44
C MET A 39 4.66 -17.01 -0.64
N ASP A 40 5.01 -16.41 0.50
CA ASP A 40 4.12 -15.69 1.41
C ASP A 40 4.77 -14.36 1.79
N ILE A 41 4.42 -13.35 1.00
CA ILE A 41 4.83 -11.96 1.13
C ILE A 41 3.57 -11.11 1.12
N SER A 42 3.47 -10.21 2.10
CA SER A 42 2.40 -9.21 2.19
C SER A 42 2.99 -7.82 2.08
N ILE A 43 2.33 -6.94 1.33
CA ILE A 43 2.66 -5.53 1.17
C ILE A 43 1.45 -4.74 1.67
N LEU A 44 1.66 -3.91 2.69
CA LEU A 44 0.59 -3.10 3.28
C LEU A 44 1.01 -1.64 3.27
N GLU A 45 0.21 -0.76 2.68
CA GLU A 45 0.41 0.68 2.84
C GLU A 45 -0.09 1.12 4.22
N THR A 46 0.84 1.42 5.11
CA THR A 46 0.57 1.78 6.51
C THR A 46 0.51 3.28 6.75
N GLU A 47 1.16 4.07 5.88
CA GLU A 47 1.09 5.52 5.92
C GLU A 47 1.03 6.08 4.50
N ARG A 48 0.10 7.02 4.24
CA ARG A 48 0.02 7.74 2.98
C ARG A 48 0.35 9.21 3.18
N ARG A 49 1.39 9.67 2.51
CA ARG A 49 1.83 11.07 2.45
C ARG A 49 1.35 11.71 1.15
N PRO A 50 1.48 13.04 0.95
CA PRO A 50 1.02 13.67 -0.27
C PRO A 50 1.60 13.03 -1.55
N ARG A 51 2.91 12.72 -1.55
CA ARG A 51 3.64 12.16 -2.70
C ARG A 51 4.53 10.97 -2.33
N ALA A 52 4.26 10.35 -1.20
CA ALA A 52 4.95 9.15 -0.77
C ALA A 52 3.99 8.21 -0.02
N SER A 53 4.43 6.97 0.18
CA SER A 53 3.74 5.93 0.92
C SER A 53 4.76 5.11 1.70
N VAL A 54 4.44 4.79 2.95
CA VAL A 54 5.20 3.82 3.75
C VAL A 54 4.51 2.47 3.60
N LEU A 55 5.30 1.47 3.20
CA LEU A 55 4.86 0.10 3.01
C LEU A 55 5.46 -0.80 4.07
N ASP A 56 4.64 -1.59 4.76
CA ASP A 56 5.09 -2.74 5.53
C ASP A 56 5.26 -3.93 4.58
N ILE A 57 6.46 -4.52 4.58
CA ILE A 57 6.78 -5.69 3.78
C ILE A 57 6.98 -6.87 4.72
N VAL A 58 5.96 -7.73 4.81
CA VAL A 58 6.00 -8.91 5.68
C VAL A 58 6.32 -10.13 4.84
N ILE A 59 7.50 -10.68 5.04
CA ILE A 59 7.97 -11.89 4.35
C ILE A 59 7.91 -13.05 5.35
N ARG A 60 6.95 -13.96 5.16
CA ARG A 60 6.86 -15.22 5.91
C ARG A 60 7.55 -16.35 5.17
N GLN A 61 7.52 -16.30 3.83
CA GLN A 61 8.20 -17.27 2.97
C GLN A 61 8.62 -16.59 1.66
N ILE A 62 9.93 -16.52 1.38
CA ILE A 62 10.47 -15.81 0.21
C ILE A 62 10.07 -16.49 -1.11
N GLY A 63 10.05 -17.82 -1.16
CA GLY A 63 9.94 -18.54 -2.43
C GLY A 63 11.21 -18.37 -3.27
N SER A 64 11.07 -18.18 -4.59
CA SER A 64 12.21 -17.85 -5.48
C SER A 64 12.52 -16.36 -5.39
N SER A 65 13.80 -16.01 -5.19
CA SER A 65 14.25 -14.61 -5.13
C SER A 65 13.77 -13.77 -6.31
N VAL A 66 13.79 -14.33 -7.52
CA VAL A 66 13.29 -13.65 -8.74
C VAL A 66 11.78 -13.40 -8.66
N GLY A 67 11.02 -14.39 -8.20
CA GLY A 67 9.57 -14.28 -8.02
C GLY A 67 9.20 -13.24 -6.96
N SER A 68 9.92 -13.19 -5.84
CA SER A 68 9.72 -12.19 -4.78
C SER A 68 9.98 -10.77 -5.29
N SER A 69 11.06 -10.58 -6.05
CA SER A 69 11.40 -9.28 -6.63
C SER A 69 10.33 -8.80 -7.59
N PHE A 70 9.84 -9.67 -8.50
CA PHE A 70 8.76 -9.30 -9.40
C PHE A 70 7.44 -9.07 -8.67
N PHE A 71 7.14 -9.86 -7.63
CA PHE A 71 5.96 -9.63 -6.80
C PHE A 71 5.98 -8.24 -6.17
N LEU A 72 7.09 -7.84 -5.54
CA LEU A 72 7.25 -6.51 -4.95
C LEU A 72 7.12 -5.43 -6.02
N LEU A 73 7.87 -5.55 -7.11
CA LEU A 73 7.90 -4.55 -8.18
C LEU A 73 6.54 -4.33 -8.84
N CYS A 74 5.84 -5.42 -9.17
CA CYS A 74 4.55 -5.32 -9.84
C CYS A 74 3.45 -4.78 -8.94
N ASN A 75 3.50 -5.05 -7.64
CA ASN A 75 2.56 -4.45 -6.69
C ASN A 75 2.92 -2.99 -6.36
N VAL A 76 4.20 -2.61 -6.38
CA VAL A 76 4.61 -1.19 -6.32
C VAL A 76 4.13 -0.43 -7.57
N ARG A 77 4.15 -1.06 -8.76
CA ARG A 77 3.53 -0.47 -9.97
C ARG A 77 2.02 -0.28 -9.81
N LYS A 78 1.30 -1.27 -9.28
CA LYS A 78 -0.13 -1.11 -8.97
C LYS A 78 -0.37 0.02 -7.98
N LEU A 79 0.51 0.15 -6.97
CA LEU A 79 0.45 1.26 -6.03
C LEU A 79 0.64 2.62 -6.75
N ASP A 80 1.66 2.78 -7.60
CA ASP A 80 1.84 4.02 -8.39
C ASP A 80 0.59 4.35 -9.21
N GLN A 81 -0.02 3.36 -9.87
CA GLN A 81 -1.25 3.54 -10.65
C GLN A 81 -2.41 4.08 -9.79
N VAL A 82 -2.63 3.56 -8.58
CA VAL A 82 -3.68 4.08 -7.69
C VAL A 82 -3.32 5.43 -7.05
N ARG A 83 -2.05 5.85 -7.16
CA ARG A 83 -1.54 7.13 -6.64
C ARG A 83 -1.41 8.22 -7.70
N GLY A 84 -1.78 7.93 -8.95
CA GLY A 84 -1.80 8.89 -10.06
C GLY A 84 -1.08 8.43 -11.32
N GLY A 85 -0.31 7.34 -11.25
CA GLY A 85 0.25 6.64 -12.42
C GLY A 85 1.33 7.43 -13.14
N SER A 86 2.38 7.80 -12.42
CA SER A 86 3.48 8.58 -12.99
C SER A 86 4.49 7.75 -13.77
N GLY A 87 4.56 6.44 -13.52
CA GLY A 87 5.56 5.54 -14.09
C GLY A 87 6.95 5.67 -13.45
N HIS A 88 7.16 6.60 -12.51
CA HIS A 88 8.45 6.84 -11.88
C HIS A 88 8.35 6.91 -10.36
N ILE A 89 9.15 6.10 -9.68
CA ILE A 89 9.22 6.12 -8.22
C ILE A 89 10.65 6.30 -7.74
N VAL A 90 10.78 6.72 -6.49
CA VAL A 90 12.00 6.54 -5.70
C VAL A 90 11.69 5.65 -4.50
N LYS A 91 12.64 4.79 -4.12
CA LYS A 91 12.49 3.92 -2.95
C LYS A 91 13.64 4.01 -1.96
N LEU A 92 13.32 3.80 -0.70
CA LEU A 92 14.26 3.50 0.38
C LEU A 92 13.79 2.24 1.11
N GLU A 93 14.69 1.28 1.24
CA GLU A 93 14.44 0.05 2.00
C GLU A 93 14.71 0.28 3.49
N GLU A 94 14.10 -0.53 4.35
CA GLU A 94 14.22 -0.46 5.81
C GLU A 94 13.93 0.94 6.40
N THR A 95 13.02 1.69 5.76
CA THR A 95 12.71 3.10 6.09
C THR A 95 11.20 3.31 6.22
N PRO A 96 10.70 3.99 7.28
CA PRO A 96 11.45 4.63 8.39
C PRO A 96 12.03 3.66 9.43
N LYS A 97 11.67 2.37 9.38
CA LYS A 97 12.21 1.34 10.28
C LYS A 97 12.33 0.00 9.56
N ARG A 98 12.93 -0.97 10.25
CA ARG A 98 13.13 -2.32 9.72
C ARG A 98 11.82 -2.97 9.26
N GLY A 99 11.84 -3.64 8.11
CA GLY A 99 10.69 -4.29 7.48
C GLY A 99 9.75 -3.33 6.74
N GLN A 100 10.10 -2.05 6.62
CA GLN A 100 9.33 -1.07 5.87
C GLN A 100 10.08 -0.56 4.65
N MET A 101 9.33 -0.08 3.66
CA MET A 101 9.85 0.58 2.47
C MET A 101 9.14 1.92 2.29
N LEU A 102 9.91 3.00 2.13
CA LEU A 102 9.38 4.30 1.74
C LEU A 102 9.39 4.39 0.21
N ILE A 103 8.22 4.62 -0.39
CA ILE A 103 8.04 4.82 -1.82
C ILE A 103 7.61 6.27 -2.08
N GLY A 104 8.34 6.99 -2.91
CA GLY A 104 7.99 8.33 -3.40
C GLY A 104 7.54 8.27 -4.85
N PHE A 105 6.52 9.06 -5.20
CA PHE A 105 5.96 9.13 -6.55
C PHE A 105 6.47 10.39 -7.26
N LEU A 106 7.28 10.20 -8.30
CA LEU A 106 7.94 11.26 -9.07
C LEU A 106 7.11 11.57 -10.32
N LYS A 107 7.06 12.83 -10.74
CA LYS A 107 6.37 13.28 -11.96
C LYS A 107 7.13 12.91 -13.24
N SER A 108 8.44 12.68 -13.13
CA SER A 108 9.32 12.30 -14.24
C SER A 108 10.60 11.67 -13.70
N ALA A 109 11.39 11.05 -14.57
CA ALA A 109 12.69 10.45 -14.23
C ALA A 109 13.72 11.47 -13.69
N ASP A 110 13.63 12.73 -14.13
CA ASP A 110 14.59 13.79 -13.78
C ASP A 110 14.18 14.59 -12.53
N GLU A 111 13.01 14.29 -11.95
CA GLU A 111 12.58 14.99 -10.75
C GLU A 111 13.49 14.65 -9.55
N PRO A 112 14.02 15.66 -8.83
CA PRO A 112 14.78 15.43 -7.61
C PRO A 112 13.97 14.59 -6.59
N PRO A 113 14.51 13.48 -6.07
CA PRO A 113 13.79 12.61 -5.12
C PRO A 113 13.21 13.31 -3.88
N GLY A 114 13.91 14.34 -3.39
CA GLY A 114 13.46 15.15 -2.26
C GLY A 114 12.11 15.84 -2.45
N ASN A 115 11.65 16.01 -3.69
CA ASN A 115 10.36 16.60 -4.01
C ASN A 115 9.18 15.65 -3.75
N ALA A 116 9.43 14.33 -3.63
CA ALA A 116 8.44 13.35 -3.21
C ALA A 116 8.32 13.31 -1.68
N ASP A 117 9.46 13.27 -0.98
CA ASP A 117 9.56 13.33 0.48
C ASP A 117 10.98 13.78 0.89
N PRO A 118 11.14 14.66 1.90
CA PRO A 118 12.46 15.11 2.37
C PRO A 118 13.41 13.98 2.80
N ALA A 119 12.87 12.84 3.24
CA ALA A 119 13.68 11.67 3.61
C ALA A 119 14.55 11.17 2.45
N PHE A 120 14.10 11.30 1.20
CA PHE A 120 14.89 10.91 0.03
C PHE A 120 16.08 11.82 -0.21
N ALA A 121 15.94 13.13 0.04
CA ALA A 121 17.06 14.05 -0.03
C ALA A 121 18.10 13.74 1.07
N ALA A 122 17.63 13.44 2.29
CA ALA A 122 18.49 13.09 3.40
C ALA A 122 19.26 11.77 3.18
N ALA A 123 18.65 10.81 2.48
CA ALA A 123 19.25 9.51 2.19
C ALA A 123 20.32 9.56 1.07
N GLY A 124 20.33 10.61 0.25
CA GLY A 124 21.31 10.78 -0.82
C GLY A 124 21.34 9.58 -1.79
N SER A 125 22.52 8.97 -1.95
CA SER A 125 22.73 7.84 -2.87
C SER A 125 21.99 6.54 -2.49
N ALA A 126 21.47 6.44 -1.26
CA ALA A 126 20.64 5.30 -0.88
C ALA A 126 19.24 5.35 -1.51
N ALA A 127 18.79 6.52 -1.96
CA ALA A 127 17.51 6.70 -2.64
C ALA A 127 17.60 6.17 -4.08
N VAL A 128 16.84 5.12 -4.40
CA VAL A 128 16.90 4.46 -5.71
C VAL A 128 15.70 4.84 -6.55
N VAL A 129 15.94 5.49 -7.69
CA VAL A 129 14.90 5.83 -8.67
C VAL A 129 14.66 4.63 -9.59
N VAL A 130 13.38 4.30 -9.84
CA VAL A 130 12.95 3.19 -10.69
C VAL A 130 11.92 3.68 -11.69
N ALA A 131 12.16 3.40 -12.98
CA ALA A 131 11.16 3.56 -14.04
C ALA A 131 10.31 2.29 -14.13
N LEU A 132 9.05 2.39 -13.70
CA LEU A 132 8.12 1.26 -13.60
C LEU A 132 7.65 0.76 -14.97
N ASP A 133 7.61 1.63 -15.97
CA ASP A 133 7.12 1.30 -17.31
C ASP A 133 7.96 0.23 -18.02
N GLN A 134 9.26 0.15 -17.71
CA GLN A 134 10.15 -0.89 -18.23
C GLN A 134 9.71 -2.31 -17.81
N PHE A 135 8.92 -2.41 -16.74
CA PHE A 135 8.44 -3.66 -16.18
C PHE A 135 6.96 -3.93 -16.48
N ALA A 136 6.29 -3.04 -17.21
CA ALA A 136 4.88 -3.22 -17.57
C ALA A 136 4.61 -4.59 -18.23
N PRO A 137 5.40 -5.06 -19.22
CA PRO A 137 5.11 -6.34 -19.89
C PRO A 137 5.10 -7.55 -18.96
N ILE A 138 6.07 -7.63 -18.02
CA ILE A 138 6.13 -8.75 -17.07
C ILE A 138 5.05 -8.63 -16.00
N CYS A 139 4.77 -7.42 -15.53
CA CYS A 139 3.75 -7.20 -14.51
C CYS A 139 2.32 -7.42 -15.02
N ASP A 140 2.06 -7.16 -16.30
CA ASP A 140 0.76 -7.41 -16.91
C ASP A 140 0.51 -8.92 -17.13
N GLN A 141 1.57 -9.73 -17.21
CA GLN A 141 1.50 -11.20 -17.28
C GLN A 141 1.34 -11.87 -15.91
N MET A 142 1.71 -11.19 -14.82
CA MET A 142 1.65 -11.69 -13.44
C MET A 142 0.27 -11.54 -12.78
N ARG A 143 -0.82 -11.55 -13.56
CA ARG A 143 -2.19 -11.46 -13.02
C ARG A 143 -2.69 -12.78 -12.48
#